data_AF-A0A966J2L7-F1
#
_entry.id   AF-A0A966J2L7-F1
#
_cell.length_a   1.000
_cell.length_b   1.000
_cell.length_c   1.000
_cell.angle_alpha   90.00
_cell.angle_beta   90.00
_cell.angle_gamma   90.00
#
_symmetry.space_group_name_H-M   'P 1'
#
loop_
_entity.id
_entity.type
_entity.pdbx_description
1 polymer ?
#
loop_
_entity_poly.entity_id
_entity_poly.type
_entity_poly.pdbx_seq_one_letter_code
_entity_poly.pdbx_strand_id
1 'polypeptide(L)' 'MRCLTRDVPPRSVWALEQAGVHPLLAQLYAARGITSPEELDTQLQRLLPPNSLQGTAEAARLLAHAIEQQHHLC' A
#
# COMPACT_ATOMS: atom_id res chain seq x y z
N MET A 1 27.67 -13.31 6.74
CA MET A 1 26.25 -13.03 6.43
C MET A 1 25.75 -14.11 5.48
N ARG A 2 24.63 -14.77 5.80
CA ARG A 2 24.04 -15.83 4.97
C ARG A 2 22.78 -15.28 4.31
N CYS A 3 22.75 -15.19 2.99
CA CYS A 3 21.53 -14.79 2.28
C CYS A 3 20.60 -16.00 2.21
N LEU A 4 19.38 -15.86 2.74
CA LEU A 4 18.32 -16.86 2.60
C LEU A 4 17.41 -16.46 1.44
N THR A 5 17.04 -17.42 0.59
CA THR A 5 16.03 -17.23 -0.44
C THR A 5 14.65 -17.23 0.22
N ARG A 6 13.86 -16.18 -0.03
CA ARG A 6 12.45 -16.13 0.38
C ARG A 6 11.65 -17.14 -0.44
N ASP A 7 10.66 -17.76 0.20
CA ASP A 7 9.71 -18.63 -0.49
C ASP A 7 8.86 -17.79 -1.46
N VAL A 8 8.58 -18.35 -2.64
CA VAL A 8 7.86 -17.68 -3.72
C VAL A 8 6.64 -18.54 -4.05
N PRO A 9 5.44 -18.18 -3.54
CA PRO A 9 4.24 -18.97 -3.78
C PRO A 9 3.88 -19.00 -5.28
N PRO A 10 3.85 -20.18 -5.93
CA PRO A 10 3.66 -20.28 -7.38
C PRO A 10 2.32 -19.71 -7.86
N ARG A 11 1.27 -19.81 -7.02
CA ARG A 11 -0.05 -19.23 -7.32
C ARG A 11 0.01 -17.71 -7.45
N SER A 12 0.75 -17.04 -6.58
CA SER A 12 0.89 -15.58 -6.62
C SER A 12 1.66 -15.13 -7.86
N VAL A 13 2.73 -15.84 -8.23
CA VAL A 13 3.47 -15.57 -9.48
C VAL A 13 2.54 -15.69 -10.68
N TRP A 14 1.80 -16.80 -10.78
CA TRP A 14 0.87 -17.02 -11.88
C TRP A 14 -0.23 -15.95 -11.95
N ALA A 15 -0.82 -15.56 -10.81
CA ALA A 15 -1.84 -14.51 -10.78
C ALA A 15 -1.31 -13.16 -11.29
N LEU A 16 -0.08 -12.80 -10.94
CA LEU A 16 0.57 -11.57 -11.38
C LEU A 16 0.95 -11.63 -12.87
N GLU A 17 1.47 -12.76 -13.36
CA GLU A 17 1.78 -12.95 -14.79
C GLU A 17 0.52 -12.86 -15.66
N GLN A 18 -0.59 -13.47 -15.22
CA GLN A 18 -1.89 -13.38 -15.90
C GLN A 18 -2.44 -11.95 -15.94
N ALA A 19 -2.07 -11.12 -14.97
CA ALA A 19 -2.41 -9.69 -14.94
C ALA A 19 -1.47 -8.83 -15.82
N GLY A 20 -0.52 -9.43 -16.54
CA GLY A 20 0.42 -8.74 -17.41
C GLY A 20 1.68 -8.24 -16.71
N VAL A 21 1.93 -8.64 -15.46
CA VAL A 21 3.18 -8.32 -14.75
C VAL A 21 4.32 -9.13 -15.36
N HIS A 22 5.47 -8.49 -15.60
CA HIS A 22 6.64 -9.15 -16.16
C HIS A 22 7.08 -10.35 -15.27
N PRO A 23 7.44 -11.53 -15.82
CA PRO A 23 7.71 -12.75 -15.05
C PRO A 23 8.73 -12.59 -13.92
N LEU A 24 9.80 -11.81 -14.16
CA LEU A 24 10.78 -11.49 -13.12
C LEU A 24 10.17 -10.67 -11.97
N LEU A 25 9.33 -9.68 -12.29
CA LEU A 25 8.66 -8.85 -11.29
C LEU A 25 7.61 -9.64 -10.53
N ALA A 26 6.86 -10.51 -11.21
CA ALA A 26 5.89 -11.40 -10.57
C ALA A 26 6.54 -12.27 -9.48
N GLN A 27 7.73 -12.84 -9.75
CA GLN A 27 8.51 -13.58 -8.75
C GLN A 27 8.97 -12.70 -7.59
N LEU A 28 9.48 -11.49 -7.87
CA LEU A 28 9.95 -10.56 -6.85
C LEU A 28 8.82 -10.01 -5.95
N TYR A 29 7.63 -9.81 -6.51
CA TYR A 29 6.45 -9.35 -5.78
C TYR A 29 5.83 -10.50 -4.97
N ALA A 30 5.70 -11.70 -5.55
CA ALA A 30 5.27 -12.88 -4.83
C ALA A 30 6.19 -13.20 -3.64
N ALA A 31 7.50 -13.07 -3.80
CA ALA A 31 8.48 -13.22 -2.71
C ALA A 31 8.31 -12.18 -1.58
N ARG A 32 7.69 -11.03 -1.87
CA ARG A 32 7.35 -9.97 -0.90
C ARG A 32 5.99 -10.18 -0.25
N GLY A 33 5.26 -11.23 -0.63
CA GLY A 33 3.92 -11.52 -0.10
C GLY A 33 2.79 -10.87 -0.87
N ILE A 34 3.06 -10.28 -2.05
CA ILE A 34 2.00 -9.76 -2.92
C ILE A 34 1.34 -10.93 -3.63
N THR A 35 0.03 -11.06 -3.47
CA THR A 35 -0.73 -12.22 -3.96
C THR A 35 -1.64 -11.90 -5.13
N SER A 36 -1.94 -10.62 -5.33
CA SER A 36 -2.92 -10.13 -6.29
C SER A 36 -2.42 -8.86 -6.99
N PRO A 37 -2.78 -8.63 -8.27
CA PRO A 37 -2.38 -7.41 -8.98
C PRO A 37 -3.01 -6.15 -8.38
N GLU A 38 -4.12 -6.26 -7.67
CA GLU A 38 -4.79 -5.14 -7.01
C GLU A 38 -3.97 -4.55 -5.85
N GLU A 39 -3.05 -5.31 -5.27
CA GLU A 39 -2.09 -4.83 -4.27
C GLU A 39 -0.97 -3.98 -4.90
N LEU A 40 -0.78 -4.07 -6.23
CA LEU A 40 0.16 -3.24 -6.98
C LEU A 40 -0.48 -1.94 -7.49
N ASP A 41 -1.79 -1.78 -7.36
CA ASP A 41 -2.50 -0.60 -7.82
C ASP A 41 -2.25 0.61 -6.90
N THR A 42 -1.56 1.61 -7.44
CA THR A 42 -1.21 2.85 -6.73
C THR A 42 -2.19 3.99 -6.99
N GLN A 43 -3.34 3.73 -7.62
CA GLN A 43 -4.33 4.76 -7.89
C GLN A 43 -5.00 5.25 -6.61
N LEU A 44 -5.27 6.56 -6.56
CA LEU A 44 -5.96 7.19 -5.42
C LEU A 44 -7.33 6.55 -5.12
N GLN A 45 -7.99 5.97 -6.13
CA GLN A 45 -9.29 5.30 -5.99
C GLN A 45 -9.23 4.04 -5.10
N ARG A 46 -8.03 3.46 -4.92
CA ARG A 46 -7.81 2.30 -4.06
C ARG A 46 -7.47 2.67 -2.61
N LEU A 47 -7.26 3.95 -2.32
CA LEU A 47 -7.03 4.41 -0.96
C LEU A 47 -8.30 4.25 -0.11
N LEU A 48 -8.09 3.96 1.18
CA LEU A 48 -9.19 3.96 2.14
C LEU A 48 -9.82 5.36 2.21
N PRO A 49 -11.17 5.46 2.27
CA PRO A 49 -11.83 6.74 2.49
C PRO A 49 -11.28 7.41 3.77
N PRO A 50 -10.99 8.72 3.77
CA PRO A 50 -10.48 9.39 4.97
C PRO A 50 -11.38 9.16 6.19
N ASN A 51 -12.69 9.13 5.98
CA ASN A 51 -13.69 8.93 7.03
C ASN A 51 -13.73 7.51 7.61
N SER A 52 -13.11 6.51 6.96
CA SER A 52 -13.03 5.14 7.51
C SER A 52 -11.81 4.95 8.41
N LEU A 53 -10.87 5.89 8.40
CA LEU A 53 -9.68 5.84 9.24
C LEU A 53 -10.01 6.41 10.62
N GLN A 54 -9.59 5.71 11.67
CA GLN A 54 -9.92 6.09 13.04
C GLN A 54 -9.31 7.47 13.39
N GLY A 55 -10.15 8.38 13.90
CA GLY A 55 -9.74 9.68 14.42
C GLY A 55 -9.40 10.75 13.37
N THR A 56 -9.63 10.48 12.08
CA THR A 56 -9.33 11.46 11.01
C THR A 56 -10.22 12.69 11.07
N ALA A 57 -11.50 12.55 11.42
CA ALA A 57 -12.42 13.68 11.51
C ALA A 57 -12.03 14.64 12.64
N GLU A 58 -11.65 14.09 13.80
CA GLU A 58 -11.15 14.84 14.96
C GLU A 58 -9.83 15.53 14.64
N ALA A 59 -8.88 14.78 14.04
CA ALA A 59 -7.58 15.33 13.65
C ALA A 59 -7.73 16.46 12.61
N ALA A 60 -8.61 16.28 11.62
CA ALA A 60 -8.88 17.29 10.61
C ALA A 60 -9.45 18.58 11.22
N ARG A 61 -10.37 18.48 12.19
CA ARG A 61 -10.89 19.64 12.92
C ARG A 61 -9.81 20.34 13.75
N LEU A 62 -8.96 19.58 14.44
CA LEU A 62 -7.87 20.13 15.23
C LEU A 62 -6.87 20.89 14.34
N LEU A 63 -6.52 20.30 13.19
CA LEU A 63 -5.64 20.93 12.20
C LEU A 63 -6.27 22.19 11.61
N ALA A 64 -7.55 22.15 11.24
CA ALA A 64 -8.27 23.32 10.72
C ALA A 64 -8.24 24.48 11.74
N HIS A 65 -8.52 24.19 13.02
CA HIS A 65 -8.44 25.18 14.08
C HIS A 65 -7.02 25.73 14.27
N ALA A 66 -6.00 24.87 14.28
CA ALA A 66 -4.61 25.28 14.41
C ALA A 66 -4.17 26.20 13.25
N ILE A 67 -4.61 25.92 12.02
CA ILE A 67 -4.35 26.75 10.84
C ILE A 67 -5.05 28.12 10.98
N GLU A 68 -6.32 28.14 11.39
CA GLU A 68 -7.08 29.38 11.61
C GLU A 68 -6.44 30.27 12.68
N GLN A 69 -5.90 29.66 13.73
CA GLN A 69 -5.19 30.36 14.82
C GLN A 69 -3.71 30.64 14.50
N GLN A 70 -3.24 30.29 13.29
CA GLN A 70 -1.83 30.41 12.87
C GLN A 70 -0.84 29.77 13.85
N HIS A 71 -1.21 28.65 14.44
CA HIS A 71 -0.33 27.88 15.31
C HIS A 71 0.82 27.24 14.51
N HIS A 72 1.99 27.12 15.14
CA HIS A 72 3.11 26.40 14.56
C HIS A 72 2.85 24.88 14.65
N LEU A 73 2.86 24.19 13.50
CA LEU A 73 2.75 22.73 13.40
C LEU A 73 4.17 22.14 13.32
N CYS A 74 4.46 21.13 14.15
CA CYS A 74 5.77 20.48 14.24
C CYS A 74 5.70 19.04 13.72
#